data_AF-V9GMT2-F1
#
_entry.id   AF-V9GMT2-F1
#
_cell.length_a   1.000
_cell.length_b   1.000
_cell.length_c   1.000
_cell.angle_alpha   90.00
_cell.angle_beta   90.00
_cell.angle_gamma   90.00
#
_symmetry.space_group_name_H-M   'P 1'
#
loop_
_entity.id
_entity.type
_entity.pdbx_description
1 polymer ?
#
loop_
_entity_poly.entity_id
_entity_poly.type
_entity_poly.pdbx_seq_one_letter_code
_entity_poly.pdbx_strand_id
1 'polypeptide(L)' 'MGVESIGTTDNFFELGGDSIKAIQIASKFNNGSQSIQVRHILSHQTIVDICQFVKIQTLEKMYDQAL' A
#
# COMPACT_ATOMS: atom_id res chain seq x y z
N MET A 1 -20.96 7.64 12.44
CA MET A 1 -20.70 8.57 11.32
C MET A 1 -19.27 8.29 10.87
N GLY A 2 -18.97 7.28 10.05
CA GLY A 2 -19.58 6.95 8.77
C GLY A 2 -18.81 7.72 7.70
N VAL A 3 -17.53 7.41 7.53
CA VAL A 3 -16.58 8.17 6.70
C VAL A 3 -17.16 8.30 5.30
N GLU A 4 -17.38 9.55 4.87
CA GLU A 4 -17.70 9.91 3.51
C GLU A 4 -16.67 9.26 2.57
N SER A 5 -17.14 8.75 1.43
CA SER A 5 -16.37 7.92 0.50
C SER A 5 -14.89 8.27 0.43
N ILE A 6 -14.02 7.37 0.91
CA ILE A 6 -12.55 7.54 0.82
C ILE A 6 -12.14 7.43 -0.66
N GLY A 7 -11.58 8.51 -1.19
CA GLY A 7 -10.97 8.57 -2.51
C GLY A 7 -9.61 7.87 -2.54
N THR A 8 -9.25 7.30 -3.69
CA THR A 8 -7.95 6.63 -3.88
C THR A 8 -6.76 7.60 -3.88
N THR A 9 -7.03 8.88 -4.08
CA THR A 9 -6.06 9.98 -4.06
C THR A 9 -6.00 10.67 -2.70
N ASP A 10 -6.88 10.32 -1.76
CA ASP A 10 -6.87 10.93 -0.43
C ASP A 10 -5.58 10.56 0.28
N ASN A 11 -5.04 11.54 0.99
CA ASN A 11 -3.84 11.33 1.77
C ASN A 11 -4.16 10.46 2.99
N PHE A 12 -3.43 9.37 3.13
CA PHE A 12 -3.53 8.42 4.21
C PHE A 12 -3.45 9.10 5.58
N PHE A 13 -2.57 10.08 5.76
CA PHE A 13 -2.40 10.79 7.02
C PHE A 13 -3.52 11.81 7.28
N GLU A 14 -4.04 12.46 6.24
CA GLU A 14 -5.19 13.38 6.36
C GLU A 14 -6.47 12.64 6.76
N LEU A 15 -6.59 11.36 6.40
CA LEU A 15 -7.67 10.46 6.84
C LEU A 15 -7.45 9.89 8.26
N GLY A 16 -6.43 10.35 8.99
CA GLY A 16 -6.09 9.85 10.33
C GLY A 16 -5.32 8.52 10.30
N GLY A 17 -4.62 8.24 9.22
CA GLY A 17 -3.62 7.18 9.13
C GLY A 17 -2.42 7.45 10.03
N ASP A 18 -1.91 6.41 10.67
CA ASP A 18 -0.74 6.46 11.54
C ASP A 18 0.15 5.23 11.33
N SER A 19 1.28 5.17 12.04
CA SER A 19 2.22 4.06 11.98
C SER A 19 1.59 2.71 12.35
N ILE A 20 0.62 2.68 13.27
CA ILE A 20 -0.05 1.45 13.71
C ILE A 20 -0.96 0.94 12.58
N LYS A 21 -1.75 1.81 11.97
CA LYS A 21 -2.59 1.49 10.81
C LYS A 21 -1.73 1.03 9.62
N ALA A 22 -0.59 1.68 9.38
CA ALA A 22 0.36 1.26 8.35
C ALA A 22 0.93 -0.15 8.63
N ILE A 23 1.30 -0.45 9.88
CA ILE A 23 1.73 -1.80 10.29
C ILE A 23 0.62 -2.84 10.05
N GLN A 24 -0.61 -2.51 10.43
CA GLN A 24 -1.76 -3.40 10.24
C GLN A 24 -2.03 -3.68 8.75
N ILE A 25 -1.94 -2.66 7.90
CA ILE A 25 -2.08 -2.81 6.45
C ILE A 25 -0.95 -3.71 5.92
N ALA A 26 0.32 -3.40 6.21
CA ALA A 26 1.46 -4.19 5.76
C ALA A 26 1.36 -5.67 6.19
N SER A 27 0.94 -5.94 7.42
CA SER A 27 0.72 -7.29 7.94
C SER A 27 -0.37 -8.06 7.19
N LYS A 28 -1.47 -7.40 6.82
CA LYS A 28 -2.54 -8.02 6.01
C LYS A 28 -2.05 -8.42 4.62
N PHE A 29 -1.23 -7.59 3.99
CA PHE A 29 -0.65 -7.89 2.67
C PHE A 29 0.38 -9.03 2.72
N ASN A 30 1.19 -9.11 3.78
CA ASN A 30 2.17 -10.19 3.96
C ASN A 30 1.56 -11.60 4.07
N ASN A 31 0.24 -11.73 4.26
CA ASN A 31 -0.45 -13.02 4.21
C ASN A 31 -0.89 -13.42 2.78
N GLY A 32 -0.68 -12.57 1.78
CA GLY A 32 -0.93 -12.85 0.37
C GLY A 32 0.35 -13.06 -0.43
N SER A 33 0.21 -13.22 -1.75
CA SER A 33 1.34 -13.38 -2.69
C SER A 33 2.22 -12.12 -2.85
N GLN A 34 1.93 -11.05 -2.12
CA GLN A 34 2.49 -9.73 -2.34
C GLN A 34 2.86 -9.09 -1.00
N SER A 35 4.16 -8.90 -0.76
CA SER A 35 4.65 -8.27 0.46
C SER A 35 4.72 -6.75 0.31
N ILE A 36 4.02 -6.04 1.21
CA ILE A 36 4.14 -4.58 1.37
C ILE A 36 4.82 -4.32 2.71
N GLN A 37 5.75 -3.37 2.73
CA GLN A 37 6.43 -2.94 3.94
C GLN A 37 5.88 -1.61 4.42
N VAL A 38 5.94 -1.38 5.73
CA VAL A 38 5.46 -0.15 6.38
C VAL A 38 6.09 1.08 5.75
N ARG A 39 7.40 1.04 5.45
CA ARG A 39 8.09 2.15 4.78
C ARG A 39 7.45 2.56 3.44
N HIS A 40 6.85 1.62 2.71
CA HIS A 40 6.21 1.90 1.43
C HIS A 40 4.92 2.69 1.65
N ILE A 41 4.14 2.34 2.67
CA ILE A 41 2.92 3.08 3.04
C ILE A 41 3.26 4.47 3.56
N LEU A 42 4.34 4.61 4.33
CA LEU A 42 4.78 5.92 4.83
C LEU A 42 5.37 6.82 3.74
N SER A 43 5.99 6.23 2.70
CA SER A 43 6.59 6.97 1.58
C SER A 43 5.56 7.34 0.51
N HIS A 44 4.51 6.52 0.35
CA HIS A 44 3.45 6.69 -0.62
C HIS A 44 2.17 7.11 0.09
N GLN A 45 1.92 8.41 0.10
CA GLN A 45 0.91 9.03 0.97
C GLN A 45 -0.53 8.77 0.52
N THR A 46 -0.76 8.21 -0.67
CA THR A 46 -2.09 7.91 -1.21
C THR A 46 -2.24 6.43 -1.52
N ILE A 47 -3.49 5.94 -1.55
CA ILE A 47 -3.78 4.54 -1.91
C ILE A 47 -3.33 4.25 -3.35
N VAL A 48 -3.53 5.21 -4.27
CA VAL A 48 -3.13 5.06 -5.68
C VAL A 48 -1.61 4.91 -5.83
N ASP A 49 -0.82 5.70 -5.11
CA ASP A 49 0.65 5.59 -5.14
C ASP A 49 1.12 4.22 -4.61
N ILE A 50 0.54 3.76 -3.49
CA ILE A 50 0.87 2.46 -2.92
C ILE A 50 0.54 1.35 -3.92
N CYS A 51 -0.65 1.37 -4.54
CA CYS A 51 -1.05 0.38 -5.53
C CYS A 51 -0.15 0.39 -6.77
N GLN A 52 0.25 1.57 -7.26
CA GLN A 52 1.12 1.68 -8.42
C GLN A 52 2.52 1.10 -8.12
N PHE A 53 3.11 1.45 -6.97
CA PHE A 53 4.39 0.91 -6.53
C PHE A 53 4.36 -0.63 -6.40
N VAL A 54 3.27 -1.15 -5.83
CA VAL A 54 3.06 -2.59 -5.62
C VAL A 54 2.88 -3.33 -6.95
N LYS A 55 2.20 -2.73 -7.93
CA LYS A 55 2.06 -3.28 -9.29
C LYS A 55 3.41 -3.37 -10.02
N ILE A 56 4.24 -2.34 -9.91
CA ILE A 56 5.56 -2.29 -10.54
C ILE A 56 6.46 -3.42 -10.00
N GLN A 57 6.55 -3.58 -8.68
CA GLN A 57 7.35 -4.65 -8.07
C GLN A 57 6.91 -6.07 -8.51
N THR A 58 5.63 -6.28 -8.77
CA THR A 58 5.14 -7.57 -9.27
C THR A 58 5.58 -7.81 -10.70
N LEU A 59 5.53 -6.79 -11.57
CA LEU A 59 5.99 -6.92 -12.96
C LEU A 59 7.50 -7.20 -13.02
N GLU A 60 8.29 -6.54 -12.18
CA GLU A 60 9.73 -6.78 -12.09
C GLU A 60 10.03 -8.22 -11.64
N LYS A 61 9.35 -8.72 -10.60
CA LYS A 61 9.49 -10.11 -10.16
C LYS A 61 9.08 -11.13 -11.22
N MET A 62 8.00 -10.86 -11.96
CA MET A 62 7.57 -11.74 -13.04
C MET A 62 8.59 -11.81 -14.18
N TYR A 63 9.24 -10.70 -14.50
CA TYR A 63 10.31 -10.67 -15.51
C TYR A 63 11.56 -11.41 -15.04
N ASP A 64 11.98 -11.21 -13.79
CA ASP A 64 13.15 -11.86 -13.20
C ASP A 64 12.99 -13.39 -13.08
N GLN A 65 11.76 -13.89 -12.84
CA GLN A 65 11.46 -15.32 -12.79
C GLN A 65 11.22 -15.98 -14.15
N ALA A 66 11.07 -15.19 -15.23
CA ALA A 66 10.86 -15.68 -16.59
C ALA A 66 12.15 -15.80 -17.41
N LEU A 67 13.30 -15.40 -16.83
CA LEU A 67 14.66 -15.56 -17.36
C LEU A 67 15.32 -16.80 -16.73
#